data_AF-A0A4P9X5Q3-F1
#
_entry.id   AF-A0A4P9X5Q3-F1
#
_cell.length_a   1.000
_cell.length_b   1.000
_cell.length_c   1.000
_cell.angle_alpha   90.00
_cell.angle_beta   90.00
_cell.angle_gamma   90.00
#
_symmetry.space_group_name_H-M   'P 1'
#
loop_
_entity.id
_entity.type
_entity.pdbx_description
1 polymer ?
#
loop_
_entity_poly.entity_id
_entity_poly.type
_entity_poly.pdbx_seq_one_letter_code
_entity_poly.pdbx_strand_id
1 'polypeptide(L)'
;GNVLDGWPDENWLDIRNTAVRNVMIERMKICKQKGFVAVDPDNVDGYSNKSGFDLTAADQLEYNKFLSDTAHGLGLGVGLKNSVAQIADLVDSFDFAINEQCFEYNECGDYSKFISAKKPVFNIEY
;
A
#
# COMPACT_ATOMS: atom_id res chain seq x y z
N GLY A 1 13.16 -11.23 2.10
CA GLY A 1 13.20 -11.21 3.56
C GLY A 1 12.63 -12.50 4.07
N ASN A 2 12.01 -12.46 5.25
CA ASN A 2 11.27 -13.60 5.79
C ASN A 2 10.06 -13.95 4.91
N VAL A 3 9.54 -15.16 5.09
CA VAL A 3 8.27 -15.60 4.52
C VAL A 3 7.13 -14.81 5.16
N LEU A 4 6.14 -14.41 4.35
CA LEU A 4 4.92 -13.74 4.84
C LEU A 4 4.06 -14.76 5.59
N ASP A 5 3.56 -14.39 6.78
CA ASP A 5 2.74 -15.30 7.58
C ASP A 5 1.43 -15.62 6.86
N GLY A 6 1.05 -16.90 6.82
CA GLY A 6 -0.10 -17.39 6.04
C GLY A 6 0.16 -17.61 4.54
N TRP A 7 1.27 -17.12 3.97
CA TRP A 7 1.57 -17.17 2.53
C TRP A 7 2.97 -17.77 2.28
N PRO A 8 3.11 -19.11 2.22
CA PRO A 8 4.41 -19.79 2.28
C PRO A 8 5.31 -19.52 1.08
N ASP A 9 4.74 -19.16 -0.07
CA ASP A 9 5.47 -18.86 -1.31
C ASP A 9 5.78 -17.35 -1.47
N GLU A 10 5.45 -16.53 -0.47
CA GLU A 10 5.67 -15.10 -0.50
C GLU A 10 6.76 -14.67 0.48
N ASN A 11 7.64 -13.77 0.03
CA ASN A 11 8.68 -13.18 0.86
C ASN A 11 8.59 -11.67 0.85
N TRP A 12 8.83 -11.07 2.01
CA TRP A 12 8.96 -9.62 2.14
C TRP A 12 10.11 -9.05 1.29
N LEU A 13 9.93 -7.83 0.79
CA LEU A 13 10.92 -7.11 -0.01
C LEU A 13 11.60 -6.01 0.80
N ASP A 14 12.88 -5.74 0.55
CA ASP A 14 13.51 -4.53 1.06
C ASP A 14 13.13 -3.35 0.15
N ILE A 15 12.14 -2.59 0.59
CA ILE A 15 11.53 -1.46 -0.13
C ILE A 15 12.48 -0.27 -0.34
N ARG A 16 13.62 -0.25 0.34
CA ARG A 16 14.68 0.75 0.14
C ARG A 16 15.52 0.44 -1.11
N ASN A 17 15.46 -0.78 -1.62
CA ASN A 17 16.24 -1.21 -2.77
C ASN A 17 15.66 -0.65 -4.09
N THR A 18 16.48 0.08 -4.84
CA THR A 18 16.11 0.65 -6.15
C THR A 18 15.67 -0.42 -7.14
N ALA A 19 16.21 -1.65 -7.08
CA ALA A 19 15.76 -2.74 -7.96
C ALA A 19 14.29 -3.12 -7.70
N VAL A 20 13.85 -3.11 -6.44
CA VAL A 20 12.43 -3.34 -6.08
C VAL A 20 11.56 -2.21 -6.65
N ARG A 21 11.99 -0.96 -6.49
CA ARG A 21 11.28 0.21 -7.04
C ARG A 21 11.14 0.16 -8.56
N ASN A 22 12.21 -0.21 -9.27
CA ASN A 22 12.19 -0.39 -10.72
C ASN A 22 11.19 -1.47 -11.16
N VAL A 23 11.13 -2.60 -10.45
CA VAL A 23 10.14 -3.64 -10.72
C VAL A 23 8.71 -3.12 -10.54
N MET A 24 8.44 -2.31 -9.52
CA MET A 24 7.10 -1.73 -9.32
C MET A 24 6.72 -0.72 -10.40
N ILE A 25 7.66 0.11 -10.86
CA ILE A 25 7.44 1.00 -12.01
C ILE A 25 7.03 0.19 -13.24
N GLU A 26 7.76 -0.88 -13.57
CA GLU A 26 7.44 -1.71 -14.73
C GLU A 26 6.09 -2.43 -14.57
N ARG A 27 5.75 -2.89 -13.36
CA ARG A 27 4.42 -3.46 -13.08
C ARG A 27 3.30 -2.44 -13.30
N MET A 28 3.44 -1.21 -12.82
CA MET A 28 2.44 -0.16 -13.03
C MET A 28 2.34 0.25 -14.50
N LYS A 29 3.45 0.27 -15.25
CA LYS A 29 3.42 0.47 -16.72
C LYS A 29 2.63 -0.63 -17.43
N ILE A 30 2.78 -1.89 -17.03
CA ILE A 30 1.99 -3.00 -17.56
C ILE A 30 0.49 -2.78 -17.24
N CYS A 31 0.15 -2.34 -16.03
CA CYS A 31 -1.23 -1.99 -15.67
C CYS A 31 -1.77 -0.89 -16.60
N LYS A 32 -1.01 0.19 -16.82
CA LYS A 32 -1.42 1.25 -17.73
C LYS A 32 -1.62 0.76 -19.17
N GLN A 33 -0.70 -0.05 -19.68
CA GLN A 33 -0.78 -0.64 -21.02
C GLN A 33 -2.00 -1.55 -21.20
N LYS A 34 -2.40 -2.25 -20.14
CA LYS A 34 -3.61 -3.09 -20.11
C LYS A 34 -4.91 -2.29 -19.97
N GLY A 35 -4.85 -0.97 -19.82
CA GLY A 35 -6.03 -0.11 -19.72
C GLY A 35 -6.63 -0.02 -18.31
N PHE A 36 -5.90 -0.44 -17.27
CA PHE A 36 -6.33 -0.20 -15.90
C PHE A 36 -6.38 1.30 -15.62
N VAL A 37 -7.34 1.70 -14.77
CA VAL A 37 -7.53 3.10 -14.36
C VAL A 37 -6.94 3.38 -12.99
N ALA A 38 -6.66 2.35 -12.19
CA ALA A 38 -6.03 2.43 -10.88
C ALA A 38 -5.27 1.14 -10.54
N VAL A 39 -4.44 1.19 -9.51
CA VAL A 39 -3.70 0.05 -8.95
C VAL A 39 -3.89 -0.05 -7.44
N ASP A 40 -3.77 -1.27 -6.93
CA ASP A 40 -3.81 -1.62 -5.50
C ASP A 40 -2.49 -2.32 -5.11
N PRO A 41 -1.47 -1.57 -4.67
CA PRO A 41 -0.21 -2.17 -4.21
C PRO A 41 -0.39 -2.80 -2.83
N ASP A 42 -0.29 -4.13 -2.76
CA ASP A 42 -0.43 -4.89 -1.52
C ASP A 42 0.87 -4.95 -0.69
N ASN A 43 0.77 -5.38 0.57
CA ASN A 43 1.88 -5.59 1.51
C ASN A 43 2.73 -4.32 1.74
N VAL A 44 2.06 -3.17 1.92
CA VAL A 44 2.66 -1.83 2.08
C VAL A 44 2.77 -1.38 3.56
N ASP A 45 2.98 -2.34 4.45
CA ASP A 45 3.08 -2.18 5.90
C ASP A 45 4.16 -3.10 6.53
N GLY A 46 5.18 -3.47 5.73
CA GLY A 46 6.24 -4.40 6.11
C GLY A 46 7.06 -3.98 7.33
N TYR A 47 7.12 -2.68 7.65
CA TYR A 47 7.77 -2.16 8.88
C TYR A 47 7.07 -2.61 10.18
N SER A 48 5.77 -2.90 10.11
CA SER A 48 4.96 -3.38 11.24
C SER A 48 4.94 -4.91 11.34
N ASN A 49 5.60 -5.59 10.41
CA ASN A 49 5.63 -7.03 10.26
C ASN A 49 7.04 -7.60 10.49
N LYS A 50 7.12 -8.93 10.66
CA LYS A 50 8.41 -9.65 10.76
C LYS A 50 9.06 -9.82 9.39
N SER A 51 9.34 -8.73 8.69
CA SER A 51 9.81 -8.73 7.29
C SER A 51 11.19 -9.37 7.08
N GLY A 52 11.98 -9.51 8.15
CA GLY A 52 13.39 -9.92 8.07
C GLY A 52 14.31 -8.79 7.63
N PHE A 53 13.80 -7.57 7.58
CA PHE A 53 14.55 -6.34 7.36
C PHE A 53 14.25 -5.38 8.52
N ASP A 54 15.23 -4.54 8.86
CA ASP A 54 15.04 -3.44 9.81
C ASP A 54 14.41 -2.24 9.08
N LEU A 55 13.15 -2.41 8.66
CA LEU A 55 12.37 -1.36 8.02
C LEU A 55 11.77 -0.46 9.08
N THR A 56 11.99 0.85 8.93
CA THR A 56 11.38 1.86 9.78
C THR A 56 10.03 2.31 9.22
N ALA A 57 9.21 2.95 10.05
CA ALA A 57 8.01 3.64 9.58
C ALA A 57 8.33 4.72 8.52
N ALA A 58 9.50 5.38 8.63
CA ALA A 58 9.93 6.37 7.65
C ALA A 58 10.26 5.72 6.29
N ASP A 59 10.92 4.56 6.28
CA ASP A 59 11.18 3.80 5.05
C ASP A 59 9.87 3.42 4.35
N GLN A 60 8.89 2.93 5.12
CA GLN A 60 7.57 2.58 4.58
C GLN A 60 6.83 3.81 4.04
N LEU A 61 6.88 4.93 4.78
CA LEU A 61 6.21 6.16 4.39
C LEU A 61 6.78 6.69 3.06
N GLU A 62 8.11 6.69 2.92
CA GLU A 62 8.79 7.10 1.69
C GLU A 62 8.43 6.18 0.52
N TYR A 63 8.42 4.87 0.74
CA TYR A 63 8.06 3.90 -0.28
C TYR A 63 6.60 4.04 -0.73
N ASN A 64 5.68 4.21 0.21
CA ASN A 64 4.26 4.36 -0.10
C ASN A 64 3.98 5.65 -0.88
N LYS A 65 4.67 6.75 -0.55
CA LYS A 65 4.62 7.99 -1.36
C LYS A 65 5.19 7.77 -2.75
N PHE A 66 6.32 7.06 -2.87
CA PHE A 66 6.89 6.70 -4.17
C PHE A 66 5.91 5.89 -5.04
N LEU A 67 5.19 4.92 -4.47
CA LEU A 67 4.18 4.14 -5.20
C LEU A 67 3.06 5.06 -5.71
N SER A 68 2.59 5.96 -4.86
CA SER A 68 1.56 6.93 -5.21
C SER A 68 1.99 7.86 -6.33
N ASP A 69 3.14 8.51 -6.19
CA ASP A 69 3.70 9.44 -7.18
C ASP A 69 3.93 8.74 -8.53
N THR A 70 4.39 7.48 -8.49
CA THR A 70 4.60 6.67 -9.69
C THR A 70 3.27 6.36 -10.40
N ALA A 71 2.24 5.95 -9.67
CA ALA A 71 0.93 5.68 -10.23
C ALA A 71 0.32 6.93 -10.86
N HIS A 72 0.35 8.05 -10.14
CA HIS A 72 -0.14 9.35 -10.63
C HIS A 72 0.63 9.83 -11.86
N GLY A 73 1.96 9.68 -11.88
CA GLY A 73 2.80 10.01 -13.03
C GLY A 73 2.48 9.19 -14.29
N LEU A 74 1.89 8.00 -14.13
CA LEU A 74 1.39 7.16 -15.22
C LEU A 74 -0.09 7.41 -15.55
N GLY A 75 -0.75 8.35 -14.86
CA GLY A 75 -2.18 8.62 -14.99
C GLY A 75 -3.04 7.44 -14.54
N LEU A 76 -2.64 6.78 -13.45
CA LEU A 76 -3.39 5.76 -12.72
C LEU A 76 -3.79 6.33 -11.36
N GLY A 77 -4.99 5.98 -10.88
CA GLY A 77 -5.30 6.11 -9.45
C GLY A 77 -4.58 5.05 -8.61
N VAL A 78 -4.56 5.23 -7.29
CA VAL A 78 -3.85 4.32 -6.37
C VAL A 78 -4.55 4.19 -5.02
N GLY A 79 -4.68 2.95 -4.55
CA GLY A 79 -5.23 2.60 -3.25
C GLY A 79 -4.18 2.42 -2.17
N LEU A 80 -4.46 2.88 -0.95
CA LEU A 80 -3.68 2.51 0.24
C LEU A 80 -4.27 1.22 0.82
N LYS A 81 -3.55 0.11 0.69
CA LYS A 81 -3.92 -1.18 1.27
C LYS A 81 -3.48 -1.24 2.73
N ASN A 82 -4.44 -1.44 3.64
CA ASN A 82 -4.20 -1.52 5.09
C ASN A 82 -3.34 -0.34 5.59
N SER A 83 -2.13 -0.61 6.09
CA SER A 83 -1.16 0.42 6.55
C SER A 83 -1.78 1.45 7.51
N VAL A 84 -2.65 0.97 8.41
CA VAL A 84 -3.58 1.78 9.22
C VAL A 84 -2.85 2.88 10.00
N ALA A 85 -1.73 2.53 10.62
CA ALA A 85 -0.92 3.45 11.42
C ALA A 85 -0.30 4.61 10.61
N GLN A 86 -0.25 4.53 9.28
CA GLN A 86 0.28 5.58 8.41
C GLN A 86 -0.80 6.37 7.65
N ILE A 87 -2.08 6.07 7.85
CA ILE A 87 -3.19 6.73 7.13
C ILE A 87 -3.10 8.26 7.27
N ALA A 88 -2.80 8.78 8.46
CA ALA A 88 -2.75 10.23 8.68
C ALA A 88 -1.69 10.93 7.81
N ASP A 89 -0.58 10.26 7.53
CA ASP A 89 0.53 10.80 6.75
C ASP A 89 0.40 10.54 5.24
N LEU A 90 -0.48 9.62 4.84
CA LEU A 90 -0.65 9.14 3.46
C LEU A 90 -2.01 9.46 2.84
N VAL A 91 -3.00 9.92 3.62
CA VAL A 91 -4.35 10.18 3.11
C VAL A 91 -4.35 11.15 1.93
N ASP A 92 -3.44 12.13 1.89
CA ASP A 92 -3.36 13.10 0.79
C ASP A 92 -2.68 12.54 -0.45
N SER A 93 -1.85 11.50 -0.32
CA SER A 93 -1.16 10.86 -1.44
C SER A 93 -2.09 9.91 -2.19
N PHE A 94 -2.92 9.12 -1.52
CA PHE A 94 -3.72 8.07 -2.17
C PHE A 94 -5.10 8.52 -2.60
N ASP A 95 -5.72 7.85 -3.58
CA ASP A 95 -7.05 8.21 -4.11
C ASP A 95 -8.19 7.54 -3.33
N PHE A 96 -7.91 6.40 -2.72
CA PHE A 96 -8.83 5.60 -1.93
C PHE A 96 -8.07 4.70 -0.96
N ALA A 97 -8.79 4.08 -0.03
CA ALA A 97 -8.26 3.03 0.83
C ALA A 97 -8.87 1.67 0.48
N ILE A 98 -8.09 0.62 0.69
CA ILE A 98 -8.57 -0.77 0.70
C ILE A 98 -8.23 -1.34 2.07
N ASN A 99 -9.23 -1.85 2.76
CA ASN A 99 -9.07 -2.49 4.06
C ASN A 99 -9.52 -3.95 4.01
N GLU A 100 -8.83 -4.79 4.75
CA GLU A 100 -9.29 -6.11 5.10
C GLU A 100 -9.55 -6.18 6.62
N GLN A 101 -10.76 -6.56 7.00
CA GLN A 101 -11.16 -6.95 8.35
C GLN A 101 -11.16 -5.84 9.42
N CYS A 102 -11.46 -4.58 9.05
CA CYS A 102 -11.44 -3.50 10.05
C CYS A 102 -12.46 -3.70 11.18
N PHE A 103 -13.56 -4.42 10.91
CA PHE A 103 -14.57 -4.70 11.94
C PHE A 103 -14.07 -5.75 12.92
N GLU A 104 -13.41 -6.81 12.45
CA GLU A 104 -12.80 -7.86 13.28
C GLU A 104 -11.72 -7.27 14.20
N TYR A 105 -10.85 -6.41 13.66
CA TYR A 105 -9.74 -5.82 14.41
C TYR A 105 -10.07 -4.48 15.08
N ASN A 106 -11.33 -4.02 15.00
CA ASN A 106 -11.81 -2.77 15.59
C ASN A 106 -10.95 -1.54 15.18
N GLU A 107 -10.62 -1.46 13.90
CA GLU A 107 -9.74 -0.43 13.32
C GLU A 107 -10.45 0.46 12.28
N CYS A 108 -11.76 0.25 12.03
CA CYS A 108 -12.52 1.04 11.05
C CYS A 108 -12.49 2.54 11.31
N GLY A 109 -12.33 2.95 12.58
CA GLY A 109 -12.29 4.35 12.98
C GLY A 109 -11.16 5.14 12.32
N ASP A 110 -10.01 4.51 12.05
CA ASP A 110 -8.86 5.20 11.46
C ASP A 110 -9.08 5.59 9.99
N TYR A 111 -9.91 4.83 9.27
CA TYR A 111 -10.30 5.12 7.90
C TYR A 111 -11.25 6.31 7.75
N SER A 112 -11.78 6.86 8.84
CA SER A 112 -12.56 8.10 8.84
C SER A 112 -11.81 9.29 8.21
N LYS A 113 -10.46 9.25 8.20
CA LYS A 113 -9.62 10.24 7.52
C LYS A 113 -9.83 10.25 6.01
N PHE A 114 -9.91 9.07 5.37
CA PHE A 114 -10.24 8.97 3.95
C PHE A 114 -11.65 9.48 3.66
N ILE A 115 -12.63 9.08 4.48
CA ILE A 115 -14.03 9.53 4.34
C ILE A 115 -14.12 11.05 4.48
N SER A 116 -13.45 11.64 5.46
CA SER A 116 -13.41 13.09 5.69
C SER A 116 -12.76 13.84 4.53
N ALA A 117 -11.76 13.24 3.87
CA ALA A 117 -11.14 13.74 2.65
C ALA A 117 -11.99 13.48 1.38
N LYS A 118 -13.21 12.95 1.51
CA LYS A 118 -14.11 12.55 0.41
C LYS A 118 -13.52 11.49 -0.51
N LYS A 119 -12.70 10.60 0.04
CA LYS A 119 -12.08 9.46 -0.66
C LYS A 119 -12.75 8.16 -0.22
N PRO A 120 -13.07 7.24 -1.15
CA PRO A 120 -13.76 6.01 -0.80
C PRO A 120 -12.84 5.06 0.00
N VAL A 121 -13.47 4.21 0.80
CA VAL A 121 -12.85 3.12 1.54
C VAL A 121 -13.53 1.83 1.09
N PHE A 122 -12.78 0.96 0.43
CA PHE A 122 -13.25 -0.35 0.00
C PHE A 122 -12.91 -1.37 1.09
N ASN A 123 -13.91 -1.79 1.85
CA ASN A 123 -13.77 -2.73 2.95
C ASN A 123 -14.05 -4.16 2.51
N ILE A 124 -13.23 -5.11 2.94
CA ILE A 124 -13.39 -6.55 2.70
C ILE A 124 -13.45 -7.26 4.05
N GLU A 125 -14.44 -8.13 4.22
CA GLU A 125 -14.57 -9.04 5.37
C GLU A 125 -14.61 -10.48 4.84
N TYR A 126 -14.01 -11.41 5.59
CA TYR A 126 -13.87 -12.82 5.20
C TYR A 126 -14.62 -13.76 6.15
#